data_AF-A0AAW6KF10-F1
#
_entry.id   AF-A0AAW6KF10-F1
#
_cell.length_a   1.000
_cell.length_b   1.000
_cell.length_c   1.000
_cell.angle_alpha   90.00
_cell.angle_beta   90.00
_cell.angle_gamma   90.00
#
_symmetry.space_group_name_H-M   'P 1'
#
loop_
_entity.id
_entity.type
_entity.pdbx_description
1 polymer ?
#
loop_
_entity_poly.entity_id
_entity_poly.type
_entity_poly.pdbx_seq_one_letter_code
_entity_poly.pdbx_strand_id
1 'polypeptide(L)' 'HSKFGKSTLLTYAPFDRLHAIVTSQALDEEYHEYCKERNIEIHLAKHV' A
#
# COMPACT_ATOMS: atom_id res chain seq x y z
N HIS A 1 -6.30 -12.15 -24.43
CA HIS A 1 -6.31 -10.69 -24.63
C HIS A 1 -6.11 -9.99 -23.29
N SER A 2 -4.95 -9.35 -23.04
CA SER A 2 -4.80 -8.42 -21.92
C SER A 2 -5.76 -7.25 -22.16
N LYS A 3 -6.53 -6.86 -21.13
CA LYS A 3 -7.66 -5.93 -21.25
C LYS A 3 -7.28 -4.56 -21.83
N PHE A 4 -5.98 -4.21 -21.93
CA PHE A 4 -5.47 -2.97 -22.53
C PHE A 4 -4.08 -3.07 -23.17
N GLY A 5 -3.60 -4.26 -23.56
CA GLY A 5 -2.23 -4.41 -24.08
C GLY A 5 -1.13 -4.11 -23.05
N LYS A 6 -1.50 -3.99 -21.77
CA LYS A 6 -0.56 -3.82 -20.65
C LYS A 6 -0.39 -5.16 -19.95
N SER A 7 0.86 -5.59 -19.80
CA SER A 7 1.20 -6.72 -18.93
C SER A 7 1.27 -6.18 -17.51
N THR A 8 0.42 -6.70 -16.60
CA THR A 8 0.56 -6.41 -15.18
C THR A 8 1.41 -7.50 -14.56
N LEU A 9 2.59 -7.12 -14.05
CA LEU A 9 3.37 -8.01 -13.20
C LEU A 9 2.80 -7.90 -11.78
N LEU A 10 2.15 -8.97 -11.31
CA LEU A 10 1.66 -9.09 -9.95
C LEU A 10 2.62 -9.99 -9.18
N THR A 11 3.25 -9.44 -8.14
CA THR A 11 4.06 -10.19 -7.20
C THR A 11 3.53 -9.93 -5.80
N TYR A 12 3.45 -10.99 -5.01
CA TYR A 12 3.02 -10.90 -3.61
C TYR A 12 4.23 -10.67 -2.72
N ALA A 13 4.11 -9.73 -1.78
CA ALA A 13 5.04 -9.55 -0.69
C ALA A 13 4.25 -9.67 0.63
N PRO A 14 4.82 -10.34 1.65
CA PRO A 14 4.28 -10.25 3.00
C PRO A 14 4.14 -8.79 3.44
N PHE A 15 2.99 -8.44 3.99
CA PHE A 15 2.64 -7.07 4.32
C PHE A 15 3.55 -6.47 5.42
N ASP A 16 4.00 -7.31 6.34
CA ASP A 16 4.93 -6.98 7.42
C ASP A 16 6.36 -6.66 6.94
N ARG A 17 6.66 -6.81 5.66
CA ARG A 17 7.96 -6.44 5.06
C ARG A 17 7.95 -5.05 4.41
N LEU A 18 6.83 -4.35 4.44
CA LEU A 18 6.76 -2.99 3.94
C LEU A 18 7.49 -2.03 4.87
N HIS A 19 8.19 -1.07 4.30
CA HIS A 19 8.75 0.05 5.06
C HIS A 19 7.75 1.20 5.14
N ALA A 20 7.01 1.43 4.04
CA ALA A 20 6.06 2.52 3.93
C ALA A 20 4.92 2.20 2.95
N ILE A 21 3.76 2.78 3.20
CA ILE A 21 2.59 2.80 2.32
C ILE A 21 2.34 4.25 1.93
N VAL A 22 2.18 4.50 0.63
CA VAL A 22 1.78 5.81 0.10
C VAL A 22 0.41 5.66 -0.55
N THR A 23 -0.57 6.40 -0.05
CA THR A 23 -1.96 6.30 -0.50
C THR A 23 -2.60 7.69 -0.53
N SER A 24 -3.55 7.93 -1.42
CA SER A 24 -4.33 9.18 -1.43
C SER A 24 -5.57 9.14 -0.54
N GLN A 25 -5.88 7.97 0.03
CA GLN A 25 -7.01 7.76 0.94
C GLN A 25 -6.51 7.29 2.29
N ALA A 26 -7.20 7.73 3.35
CA ALA A 26 -6.97 7.21 4.69
C ALA A 26 -7.27 5.71 4.73
N LEU A 27 -6.45 4.98 5.47
CA LEU A 27 -6.69 3.56 5.77
C LEU A 27 -7.62 3.44 6.98
N ASP A 28 -8.20 2.27 7.18
CA ASP A 28 -8.99 2.01 8.38
C ASP A 28 -8.10 1.94 9.64
N GLU A 29 -8.71 2.03 10.82
CA GLU A 29 -8.00 2.06 12.10
C GLU A 29 -7.16 0.80 12.35
N GLU A 30 -7.69 -0.38 11.99
CA GLU A 30 -6.97 -1.67 12.10
C GLU A 30 -5.62 -1.64 11.34
N TYR A 31 -5.57 -1.02 10.17
CA TYR A 31 -4.33 -0.88 9.41
C TYR A 31 -3.35 0.08 10.07
N HIS A 32 -3.85 1.14 10.71
CA HIS A 32 -3.01 2.08 11.45
C HIS A 32 -2.37 1.40 12.66
N GLU A 33 -3.14 0.61 13.41
CA GLU A 33 -2.63 -0.18 14.54
C GLU A 33 -1.57 -1.19 14.07
N TYR A 34 -1.90 -1.99 13.05
CA TYR A 34 -1.00 -3.00 12.51
C TYR A 34 0.32 -2.41 12.01
N CYS A 35 0.26 -1.29 11.28
CA CYS A 35 1.41 -0.60 10.73
C CYS A 35 2.25 0.03 11.85
N LYS A 36 1.62 0.62 12.87
CA LYS A 36 2.29 1.20 14.03
C LYS A 36 3.08 0.16 14.81
N GLU A 37 2.50 -1.01 15.08
CA GLU A 37 3.19 -2.11 15.78
C GLU A 37 4.44 -2.61 15.05
N ARG A 38 4.44 -2.51 13.71
CA ARG A 38 5.49 -3.07 12.85
C ARG A 38 6.42 -2.02 12.24
N ASN A 39 6.30 -0.76 12.65
CA ASN A 39 7.07 0.37 12.13
C ASN A 39 6.93 0.54 10.60
N ILE A 40 5.73 0.33 10.08
CA ILE A 40 5.38 0.62 8.69
C ILE A 40 4.83 2.04 8.62
N GLU A 41 5.46 2.90 7.82
CA GLU A 41 5.04 4.29 7.68
C GLU A 41 3.80 4.42 6.79
N ILE A 42 2.89 5.34 7.09
CA ILE A 42 1.73 5.66 6.24
C ILE A 42 1.83 7.12 5.81
N HIS A 43 1.91 7.36 4.50
CA HIS A 43 2.00 8.67 3.89
C HIS A 43 0.77 8.98 3.04
N LEU A 44 0.09 10.08 3.34
CA LEU A 44 -1.02 10.57 2.53
C LEU A 44 -0.50 11.42 1.36
N ALA A 45 -0.67 10.92 0.14
CA ALA A 45 -0.40 11.66 -1.08
C ALA A 45 -1.60 12.55 -1.44
N LYS A 46 -1.38 13.87 -1.52
CA LYS A 46 -2.39 14.79 -2.04
C LYS A 46 -2.36 14.76 -3.57
N HIS A 47 -3.52 14.71 -4.20
CA HIS A 47 -3.62 15.01 -5.62
C HIS A 47 -3.28 16.50 -5.82
N VAL A 48 -2.30 16.78 -6.67
CA VAL A 48 -1.91 18.13 -7.10
C VAL A 48 -2.75 18.53 -8.30
#